data_AF-A0A9W8CXQ5-F1
#
_entry.id   AF-A0A9W8CXQ5-F1
#
_cell.length_a   1.000
_cell.length_b   1.000
_cell.length_c   1.000
_cell.angle_alpha   90.00
_cell.angle_beta   90.00
_cell.angle_gamma   90.00
#
_symmetry.space_group_name_H-M   'P 1'
#
loop_
_entity.id
_entity.type
_entity.pdbx_description
1 polymer ?
#
loop_
_entity_poly.entity_id
_entity_poly.type
_entity_poly.pdbx_seq_one_letter_code
_entity_poly.pdbx_strand_id
1 'polypeptide(L)'
;VQSLFFGATRHAKQFDGDVDKLPVDAWVTSMTVAFEMCGVADPARQAQLALAHLAPTVLQGWVEYCRSNNIEGGGTMPQLVAYVTATFGSHCSSYHALVMLVTSAFKVSDDLVGFNKEFGHLLQQAVVAEDSEVALNLYRAVMPSDIQRELFDETMAHAEDPGGD
;
A
#
# COMPACT_ATOMS: atom_id res chain seq x y z
N VAL A 1 17.15 -24.26 -4.74
CA VAL A 1 16.07 -23.30 -4.38
C VAL A 1 16.40 -22.52 -3.12
N GLN A 2 16.56 -23.16 -1.95
CA GLN A 2 16.82 -22.44 -0.68
C GLN A 2 18.12 -21.61 -0.70
N SER A 3 19.23 -22.15 -1.21
CA SER A 3 20.49 -21.39 -1.39
C SER A 3 20.40 -20.27 -2.44
N LEU A 4 19.51 -20.40 -3.43
CA LEU A 4 19.30 -19.35 -4.44
C LEU A 4 18.45 -18.21 -3.86
N PHE A 5 17.42 -18.57 -3.08
CA PHE A 5 16.58 -17.62 -2.37
C PHE A 5 17.38 -16.79 -1.37
N PHE A 6 18.18 -17.41 -0.51
CA PHE A 6 19.06 -16.69 0.41
C PHE A 6 20.16 -15.88 -0.29
N GLY A 7 20.56 -16.28 -1.50
CA GLY A 7 21.43 -15.46 -2.35
C GLY A 7 20.71 -14.21 -2.86
N ALA A 8 19.45 -14.35 -3.29
CA ALA A 8 18.61 -13.27 -3.77
C ALA A 8 18.19 -12.29 -2.64
N THR A 9 18.01 -12.79 -1.43
CA THR A 9 17.61 -12.00 -0.25
C THR A 9 18.76 -11.68 0.70
N ARG A 10 20.02 -11.90 0.28
CA ARG A 10 21.20 -11.69 1.15
C ARG A 10 21.32 -10.27 1.72
N HIS A 11 20.72 -9.30 1.02
CA HIS A 11 20.69 -7.88 1.39
C HIS A 11 19.31 -7.43 1.89
N ALA A 12 18.33 -8.32 1.90
CA ALA A 12 17.00 -8.02 2.41
C ALA A 12 17.09 -7.83 3.92
N LYS A 13 16.60 -6.68 4.41
CA LYS A 13 16.47 -6.45 5.85
C LYS A 13 15.51 -7.46 6.45
N GLN A 14 15.84 -7.97 7.64
CA GLN A 14 14.87 -8.71 8.45
C GLN A 14 13.74 -7.77 8.87
N PHE A 15 12.53 -8.28 8.88
CA PHE A 15 11.37 -7.57 9.42
C PHE A 15 11.30 -7.80 10.93
N ASP A 16 11.54 -6.73 11.69
CA ASP A 16 11.58 -6.73 13.15
C ASP A 16 10.27 -6.24 13.80
N GLY A 17 9.25 -5.92 12.98
CA GLY A 17 7.99 -5.36 13.43
C GLY A 17 8.00 -3.84 13.56
N ASP A 18 9.16 -3.19 13.33
CA ASP A 18 9.30 -1.74 13.29
C ASP A 18 9.00 -1.23 11.86
N VAL A 19 7.75 -0.81 11.65
CA VAL A 19 7.26 -0.39 10.33
C VAL A 19 7.89 0.90 9.82
N ASP A 20 8.49 1.72 10.70
CA ASP A 20 9.23 2.92 10.30
C ASP A 20 10.58 2.55 9.66
N LYS A 21 11.16 1.41 10.03
CA LYS A 21 12.43 0.90 9.45
C LYS A 21 12.23 0.06 8.21
N LEU A 22 11.14 -0.71 8.18
CA LEU A 22 10.76 -1.55 7.05
C LEU A 22 9.23 -1.70 7.02
N PRO A 23 8.53 -0.96 6.13
CA PRO A 23 7.08 -1.09 5.97
C PRO A 23 6.69 -2.52 5.60
N VAL A 24 5.51 -2.96 6.06
CA VAL A 24 4.98 -4.30 5.76
C VAL A 24 4.95 -4.55 4.25
N ASP A 25 4.43 -3.59 3.46
CA ASP A 25 4.33 -3.73 2.01
C ASP A 25 5.71 -3.86 1.35
N ALA A 26 6.71 -3.10 1.82
CA ALA A 26 8.07 -3.19 1.30
C ALA A 26 8.70 -4.56 1.59
N TRP A 27 8.43 -5.13 2.76
CA TRP A 27 8.84 -6.50 3.09
C TRP A 27 8.12 -7.53 2.20
N VAL A 28 6.80 -7.42 2.04
CA VAL A 28 6.00 -8.31 1.19
C VAL A 28 6.48 -8.27 -0.25
N THR A 29 6.64 -7.08 -0.85
CA THR A 29 7.17 -6.92 -2.21
C THR A 29 8.55 -7.57 -2.36
N SER A 30 9.44 -7.36 -1.39
CA SER A 30 10.78 -7.95 -1.43
C SER A 30 10.74 -9.48 -1.43
N MET A 31 9.85 -10.08 -0.64
CA MET A 31 9.66 -11.55 -0.61
C MET A 31 9.05 -12.07 -1.91
N THR A 32 8.02 -11.40 -2.43
CA THR A 32 7.35 -11.78 -3.70
C THR A 32 8.33 -11.79 -4.87
N VAL A 33 9.10 -10.71 -5.04
CA VAL A 33 10.12 -10.62 -6.10
C VAL A 33 11.17 -11.73 -5.95
N ALA A 34 11.60 -12.03 -4.73
CA ALA A 34 12.55 -13.12 -4.49
C ALA A 34 11.97 -14.50 -4.82
N PHE A 35 10.68 -14.73 -4.55
CA PHE A 35 10.00 -15.98 -4.94
C PHE A 35 9.90 -16.12 -6.46
N GLU A 36 9.55 -15.05 -7.17
CA GLU A 36 9.48 -15.04 -8.63
C GLU A 36 10.85 -15.33 -9.26
N MET A 37 11.91 -14.65 -8.80
CA MET A 37 13.27 -14.89 -9.29
C MET A 37 13.76 -16.31 -9.02
N CYS A 38 13.27 -16.95 -7.96
CA CYS A 38 13.68 -18.30 -7.57
C CYS A 38 12.72 -19.41 -8.05
N GLY A 39 11.63 -19.05 -8.74
CA GLY A 39 10.60 -20.00 -9.20
C GLY A 39 9.87 -20.71 -8.05
N VAL A 40 9.65 -20.04 -6.91
CA VAL A 40 8.95 -20.61 -5.75
C VAL A 40 7.46 -20.29 -5.85
N ALA A 41 6.66 -21.23 -6.34
CA ALA A 41 5.21 -21.05 -6.50
C ALA A 41 4.37 -21.57 -5.32
N ASP A 42 4.88 -22.55 -4.56
CA ASP A 42 4.12 -23.18 -3.47
C ASP A 42 3.96 -22.23 -2.26
N PRO A 43 2.74 -21.85 -1.85
CA PRO A 43 2.51 -20.87 -0.78
C PRO A 43 3.03 -21.30 0.60
N ALA A 44 3.03 -22.60 0.89
CA ALA A 44 3.57 -23.12 2.15
C ALA A 44 5.10 -23.00 2.17
N ARG A 45 5.75 -23.35 1.05
CA ARG A 45 7.19 -23.18 0.88
C ARG A 45 7.61 -21.71 0.88
N GLN A 46 6.81 -20.81 0.30
CA GLN A 46 7.04 -19.37 0.36
C GLN A 46 7.04 -18.89 1.83
N ALA A 47 6.04 -19.28 2.62
CA ALA A 47 6.01 -18.94 4.05
C ALA A 47 7.27 -19.42 4.77
N GLN A 48 7.62 -20.70 4.63
CA GLN A 48 8.81 -21.28 5.28
C GLN A 48 10.10 -20.51 4.97
N LEU A 49 10.26 -20.04 3.73
CA LEU A 49 11.40 -19.22 3.33
C LEU A 49 11.33 -17.80 3.90
N ALA A 50 10.13 -17.19 3.92
CA ALA A 50 9.91 -15.86 4.50
C ALA A 50 10.15 -15.82 6.02
N LEU A 51 9.94 -16.92 6.75
CA LEU A 51 10.18 -16.98 8.20
C LEU A 51 11.64 -16.67 8.57
N ALA A 52 12.60 -17.02 7.71
CA ALA A 52 14.02 -16.70 7.94
C ALA A 52 14.33 -15.19 7.84
N HIS A 53 13.40 -14.42 7.28
CA HIS A 53 13.47 -12.96 7.17
C HIS A 53 12.66 -12.23 8.25
N LEU A 54 12.16 -12.94 9.25
CA LEU A 54 11.54 -12.35 10.42
C LEU A 54 12.55 -12.29 11.57
N ALA A 55 12.53 -11.20 12.34
CA ALA A 55 13.25 -11.15 13.60
C ALA A 55 12.65 -12.18 14.60
N PRO A 56 13.44 -12.66 15.58
CA PRO A 56 12.98 -13.68 16.52
C PRO A 56 11.67 -13.34 17.24
N THR A 57 11.45 -12.07 17.58
CA THR A 57 10.23 -11.59 18.24
C THR A 57 8.99 -11.72 17.35
N VAL A 58 9.10 -11.33 16.08
CA VAL A 58 8.01 -11.45 15.09
C VAL A 58 7.74 -12.92 14.77
N LEU A 59 8.80 -13.72 14.62
CA LEU A 59 8.69 -15.16 14.40
C LEU A 59 7.97 -15.87 15.56
N GLN A 60 8.30 -15.52 16.79
CA GLN A 60 7.61 -16.06 17.97
C GLN A 60 6.13 -15.71 17.97
N GLY A 61 5.79 -14.46 17.63
CA GLY A 61 4.39 -14.03 17.49
C GLY A 61 3.63 -14.80 16.40
N TRP A 62 4.27 -15.04 15.25
CA TRP A 62 3.70 -15.87 14.19
C TRP A 62 3.42 -17.30 14.63
N VAL A 63 4.38 -17.92 15.34
CA VAL A 63 4.21 -19.31 15.84
C VAL A 63 3.05 -19.40 16.83
N GLU A 64 2.88 -18.41 17.70
CA GLU A 64 1.74 -18.35 18.62
C GLU A 64 0.41 -18.18 17.88
N TYR A 65 0.40 -17.32 16.85
CA TYR A 65 -0.76 -17.11 15.99
C TYR A 65 -1.17 -18.40 15.28
N CYS A 66 -0.23 -19.13 14.69
CA CYS A 66 -0.51 -20.42 14.05
C CYS A 66 -1.10 -21.42 15.04
N ARG A 67 -0.52 -21.52 16.24
CA ARG A 67 -1.01 -22.43 17.28
C ARG A 67 -2.45 -22.07 17.71
N SER A 68 -2.70 -20.79 17.93
CA SER A 68 -4.01 -20.30 18.40
C SER A 68 -5.12 -20.48 17.36
N ASN A 69 -4.75 -20.53 16.07
CA ASN A 69 -5.69 -20.65 14.95
C ASN A 69 -5.69 -22.04 14.30
N ASN A 70 -5.06 -23.05 14.92
CA ASN A 70 -4.94 -24.41 14.39
C ASN A 70 -4.38 -24.47 12.95
N ILE A 71 -3.40 -23.61 12.64
CA ILE A 71 -2.74 -23.57 11.33
C ILE A 71 -1.60 -24.60 11.33
N GLU A 72 -1.74 -25.65 10.53
CA GLU A 72 -0.73 -26.70 10.40
C GLU A 72 0.46 -26.28 9.53
N GLY A 73 1.61 -26.92 9.74
CA GLY A 73 2.79 -26.78 8.86
C GLY A 73 3.45 -25.40 8.84
N GLY A 74 3.09 -24.51 9.76
CA GLY A 74 3.61 -23.14 9.80
C GLY A 74 2.93 -22.18 8.83
N GLY A 75 1.78 -22.55 8.27
CA GLY A 75 0.93 -21.70 7.44
C GLY A 75 1.40 -21.46 6.01
N THR A 76 0.66 -20.61 5.31
CA THR A 76 0.92 -20.20 3.93
C THR A 76 1.33 -18.74 3.86
N MET A 77 1.99 -18.33 2.77
CA MET A 77 2.43 -16.95 2.62
C MET A 77 1.28 -15.94 2.74
N PRO A 78 0.07 -16.17 2.17
CA PRO A 78 -1.08 -15.31 2.41
C PRO A 78 -1.48 -15.18 3.89
N GLN A 79 -1.42 -16.28 4.66
CA GLN A 79 -1.72 -16.23 6.09
C GLN A 79 -0.65 -15.46 6.88
N LEU A 80 0.62 -15.62 6.51
CA LEU A 80 1.71 -14.87 7.10
C LEU A 80 1.58 -13.36 6.81
N VAL A 81 1.26 -12.99 5.56
CA VAL A 81 0.97 -11.60 5.17
C VAL A 81 -0.20 -11.04 5.99
N ALA A 82 -1.31 -11.78 6.08
CA ALA A 82 -2.45 -11.35 6.88
C ALA A 82 -2.08 -11.11 8.36
N TYR A 83 -1.26 -11.98 8.94
CA TYR A 83 -0.75 -11.81 10.30
C TYR A 83 0.11 -10.55 10.46
N VAL A 84 1.11 -10.34 9.61
CA VAL A 84 2.01 -9.17 9.75
C VAL A 84 1.28 -7.86 9.48
N THR A 85 0.33 -7.84 8.52
CA THR A 85 -0.51 -6.68 8.26
C THR A 85 -1.44 -6.38 9.42
N ALA A 86 -2.10 -7.39 10.01
CA ALA A 86 -2.98 -7.18 11.15
C ALA A 86 -2.24 -6.77 12.42
N THR A 87 -1.02 -7.28 12.62
CA THR A 87 -0.24 -7.08 13.85
C THR A 87 0.58 -5.79 13.83
N PHE A 88 1.13 -5.44 12.67
CA PHE A 88 2.07 -4.32 12.53
C PHE A 88 1.60 -3.27 11.52
N GLY A 89 0.66 -3.63 10.63
CA GLY A 89 0.19 -2.74 9.56
C GLY A 89 -0.76 -1.62 10.00
N SER A 90 -1.15 -1.54 11.28
CA SER A 90 -2.15 -0.58 11.78
C SER A 90 -1.72 0.90 11.71
N HIS A 91 -0.48 1.20 11.36
CA HIS A 91 -0.01 2.57 11.15
C HIS A 91 0.56 2.83 9.76
N CYS A 92 0.80 1.79 8.95
CA CYS A 92 1.29 1.96 7.59
C CYS A 92 0.18 2.08 6.55
N SER A 93 -1.01 1.45 6.71
CA SER A 93 -2.01 1.51 5.64
C SER A 93 -2.54 2.93 5.40
N SER A 94 -2.79 3.70 6.47
CA SER A 94 -3.30 5.06 6.34
C SER A 94 -2.22 6.05 5.93
N TYR A 95 -1.02 5.95 6.51
CA TYR A 95 0.11 6.81 6.13
C TYR A 95 0.61 6.52 4.71
N HIS A 96 0.72 5.25 4.31
CA HIS A 96 1.07 4.86 2.95
C HIS A 96 0.00 5.31 1.96
N ALA A 97 -1.29 5.12 2.27
CA ALA A 97 -2.37 5.64 1.45
C ALA A 97 -2.32 7.17 1.33
N LEU A 98 -2.00 7.89 2.40
CA LEU A 98 -1.79 9.34 2.38
C LEU A 98 -0.60 9.73 1.48
N VAL A 99 0.53 9.03 1.59
CA VAL A 99 1.71 9.26 0.74
C VAL A 99 1.39 8.99 -0.72
N MET A 100 0.69 7.91 -1.03
CA MET A 100 0.24 7.59 -2.37
C MET A 100 -0.73 8.66 -2.89
N LEU A 101 -1.68 9.15 -2.07
CA LEU A 101 -2.58 10.24 -2.44
C LEU A 101 -1.81 11.50 -2.82
N VAL A 102 -0.83 11.94 -2.03
CA VAL A 102 -0.10 13.20 -2.31
C VAL A 102 0.94 13.08 -3.41
N THR A 103 1.30 11.86 -3.84
CA THR A 103 2.29 11.61 -4.89
C THR A 103 1.69 11.13 -6.22
N SER A 104 0.40 10.76 -6.23
CA SER A 104 -0.33 10.31 -7.42
C SER A 104 -0.74 11.47 -8.33
N ALA A 105 0.22 12.13 -8.98
CA ALA A 105 -0.09 13.18 -9.94
C ALA A 105 -0.77 12.58 -11.19
N PHE A 106 -2.01 12.99 -11.46
CA PHE A 106 -2.73 12.63 -12.68
C PHE A 106 -2.03 13.26 -13.89
N LYS A 107 -1.94 12.53 -15.00
CA LYS A 107 -1.48 13.07 -16.29
C LYS A 107 -2.64 13.08 -17.27
N VAL A 108 -2.66 14.04 -18.19
CA VAL A 108 -3.70 14.14 -19.24
C VAL A 108 -3.82 12.86 -20.08
N SER A 109 -2.74 12.07 -20.18
CA SER A 109 -2.71 10.77 -20.87
C SER A 109 -3.32 9.61 -20.07
N ASP A 110 -3.62 9.81 -18.78
CA ASP A 110 -4.06 8.76 -17.89
C ASP A 110 -5.58 8.54 -18.02
N ASP A 111 -6.02 7.31 -17.76
CA ASP A 111 -7.44 6.98 -17.69
C ASP A 111 -8.06 7.61 -16.43
N LEU A 112 -8.87 8.65 -16.62
CA LEU A 112 -9.54 9.37 -15.54
C LEU A 112 -10.45 8.45 -14.70
N VAL A 113 -11.10 7.46 -15.33
CA VAL A 113 -12.01 6.56 -14.61
C VAL A 113 -11.23 5.62 -13.70
N GLY A 114 -10.16 5.01 -14.21
CA GLY A 114 -9.23 4.19 -13.43
C GLY A 114 -8.56 4.98 -12.31
N PHE A 115 -8.10 6.19 -12.60
CA PHE A 115 -7.50 7.08 -11.61
C PHE A 115 -8.45 7.41 -10.47
N ASN A 116 -9.70 7.80 -10.78
CA ASN A 116 -10.70 8.15 -9.76
C ASN A 116 -11.07 6.97 -8.87
N LYS A 117 -11.11 5.77 -9.44
CA LYS A 117 -11.36 4.55 -8.68
C LYS A 117 -10.23 4.26 -7.68
N GLU A 118 -8.98 4.35 -8.14
CA GLU A 118 -7.81 4.13 -7.29
C GLU A 118 -7.69 5.22 -6.21
N PHE A 119 -7.86 6.49 -6.59
CA PHE A 119 -7.85 7.61 -5.66
C PHE A 119 -8.92 7.48 -4.58
N GLY A 120 -10.13 7.03 -4.94
CA GLY A 120 -11.21 6.77 -3.98
C GLY A 120 -10.88 5.63 -3.01
N HIS A 121 -10.23 4.56 -3.49
CA HIS A 121 -9.75 3.47 -2.62
C HIS A 121 -8.68 3.97 -1.64
N LEU A 122 -7.73 4.78 -2.10
CA LEU A 122 -6.69 5.35 -1.25
C LEU A 122 -7.26 6.33 -0.21
N LEU A 123 -8.25 7.16 -0.57
CA LEU A 123 -8.95 8.04 0.38
C LEU A 123 -9.63 7.28 1.52
N GLN A 124 -10.28 6.16 1.20
CA GLN A 124 -10.91 5.29 2.19
C GLN A 124 -9.88 4.64 3.12
N GLN A 125 -8.74 4.20 2.58
CA GLN A 125 -7.65 3.59 3.35
C GLN A 125 -6.90 4.60 4.22
N ALA A 126 -6.79 5.86 3.78
CA ALA A 126 -6.17 6.95 4.52
C ALA A 126 -7.03 7.43 5.70
N VAL A 127 -8.29 6.99 5.81
CA VAL A 127 -9.27 7.48 6.80
C VAL A 127 -9.52 9.00 6.66
N VAL A 128 -9.29 9.54 5.45
CA VAL A 128 -9.53 10.96 5.11
C VAL A 128 -10.94 11.15 4.54
N ALA A 129 -11.61 10.06 4.17
CA ALA A 129 -12.91 10.07 3.48
C ALA A 129 -14.07 10.70 4.28
N GLU A 130 -13.91 10.94 5.59
CA GLU A 130 -14.96 11.56 6.42
C GLU A 130 -15.00 13.10 6.29
N ASP A 131 -13.91 13.73 5.82
CA ASP A 131 -13.83 15.17 5.57
C ASP A 131 -13.82 15.48 4.06
N SER A 132 -14.99 15.84 3.54
CA SER A 132 -15.20 16.15 2.13
C SER A 132 -14.35 17.32 1.62
N GLU A 133 -13.99 18.28 2.47
CA GLU A 133 -13.18 19.44 2.09
C GLU A 133 -11.72 19.05 1.94
N VAL A 134 -11.20 18.25 2.87
CA VAL A 134 -9.82 17.71 2.79
C VAL A 134 -9.67 16.78 1.58
N ALA A 135 -10.64 15.89 1.35
CA ALA A 135 -10.64 15.00 0.19
C ALA A 135 -10.63 15.76 -1.14
N LEU A 136 -11.43 16.84 -1.25
CA LEU A 136 -11.48 17.69 -2.44
C LEU A 136 -10.16 18.44 -2.66
N ASN A 137 -9.55 18.96 -1.60
CA ASN A 137 -8.28 19.69 -1.70
C ASN A 137 -7.12 18.77 -2.12
N LEU A 138 -7.08 17.52 -1.63
CA LEU A 138 -6.12 16.51 -2.07
C LEU A 138 -6.32 16.15 -3.53
N TYR A 139 -7.58 15.96 -3.96
CA TYR A 139 -7.90 15.64 -5.35
C TYR A 139 -7.52 16.78 -6.30
N ARG A 140 -7.73 18.04 -5.89
CA ARG A 140 -7.23 19.21 -6.63
C ARG A 140 -5.71 19.17 -6.75
N ALA A 141 -4.99 18.96 -5.66
CA ALA A 141 -3.52 19.00 -5.63
C ALA A 141 -2.85 17.99 -6.58
N VAL A 142 -3.51 16.86 -6.85
CA VAL A 142 -2.99 15.84 -7.77
C VAL A 142 -3.37 16.06 -9.23
N MET A 143 -4.30 16.97 -9.52
CA MET A 143 -4.68 17.29 -10.89
C MET A 143 -3.68 18.26 -11.53
N PRO A 144 -3.39 18.10 -12.83
CA PRO A 144 -2.68 19.10 -13.62
C PRO A 144 -3.37 20.47 -13.58
N SER A 145 -2.60 21.55 -13.60
CA SER A 145 -3.12 22.93 -13.50
C SER A 145 -4.10 23.30 -14.63
N ASP A 146 -3.92 22.73 -15.81
CA ASP A 146 -4.83 22.88 -16.96
C ASP A 146 -6.20 22.26 -16.71
N ILE A 147 -6.24 21.07 -16.09
CA ILE A 147 -7.47 20.39 -15.68
C ILE A 147 -8.08 21.06 -14.45
N GLN A 148 -7.25 21.51 -13.50
CA GLN A 148 -7.75 22.23 -12.33
C GLN A 148 -8.54 23.48 -12.73
N ARG A 149 -8.02 24.22 -13.71
CA ARG A 149 -8.65 25.42 -14.25
C ARG A 149 -9.98 25.10 -14.95
N GLU A 150 -10.08 23.96 -15.62
CA GLU A 150 -11.31 23.55 -16.31
C GLU A 150 -12.39 23.03 -15.34
N LEU A 151 -11.99 22.31 -14.30
CA LEU A 151 -12.90 21.65 -13.37
C LEU A 151 -13.25 22.47 -12.12
N PHE A 152 -12.41 23.44 -11.72
CA PHE A 152 -12.53 24.12 -10.43
C PHE A 152 -12.47 25.66 -10.49
N ASP A 153 -12.28 26.30 -11.66
CA ASP A 153 -12.49 27.75 -11.75
C ASP A 153 -13.99 28.08 -11.81
N GLU A 154 -14.48 28.74 -10.77
CA GLU A 154 -15.82 29.37 -10.76
C GLU A 154 -15.84 30.74 -11.46
N THR A 155 -14.72 31.20 -12.02
CA THR A 155 -14.58 32.57 -12.58
C THR A 155 -15.28 32.79 -13.92
N MET A 156 -15.94 31.79 -14.50
CA MET A 156 -16.71 31.91 -15.74
C MET A 156 -18.24 31.82 -15.55
N ALA A 157 -18.75 31.76 -14.32
CA ALA A 157 -20.19 31.74 -14.06
C ALA A 157 -20.84 33.14 -13.93
N HIS A 158 -20.07 34.23 -13.96
CA HIS A 158 -20.60 35.60 -13.77
C HIS A 158 -20.14 36.63 -14.81
N ALA A 159 -19.51 36.22 -15.91
CA ALA A 159 -19.19 37.13 -17.00
C ALA A 159 -20.20 36.96 -18.15
N GLU A 160 -21.43 37.41 -17.93
CA GLU A 160 -22.31 37.99 -18.97
C GLU A 160 -23.68 38.38 -18.36
N ASP A 161 -23.79 39.64 -17.89
CA ASP A 161 -24.80 40.58 -18.42
C ASP A 161 -24.43 42.03 -18.03
N PRO A 162 -23.90 42.85 -18.94
CA PRO A 162 -23.73 44.28 -18.75
C PRO A 162 -24.94 45.03 -19.36
N GLY A 163 -25.92 45.39 -18.55
CA GLY A 163 -26.95 46.36 -18.93
C GLY A 163 -28.19 46.25 -18.04
N GLY A 164 -28.70 47.30 -17.44
CA GLY A 164 -28.48 48.73 -17.55
C GLY A 164 -29.59 49.39 -16.73
N ASP A 165 -29.25 50.52 -16.10
CA ASP A 165 -30.18 51.37 -15.35
C ASP A 165 -31.38 51.85 -16.18
#